data_AF-A0A662VH40-F1
#
_entry.id   AF-A0A662VH40-F1
#
_cell.length_a   1.000
_cell.length_b   1.000
_cell.length_c   1.000
_cell.angle_alpha   90.00
_cell.angle_beta   90.00
_cell.angle_gamma   90.00
#
_symmetry.space_group_name_H-M   'P 1'
#
loop_
_entity.id
_entity.type
_entity.pdbx_description
1 polymer ?
#
loop_
_entity_poly.entity_id
_entity_poly.type
_entity_poly.pdbx_seq_one_letter_code
_entity_poly.pdbx_strand_id
1 'polypeptide(L)'
;MHVRLDRGKILRIMGPASIEVKKGIIRILGAEFREGSRIIINRYRSYAVKAEDNSQLSVILGEGGSIEEPAPGEEVIDEWEKVVDEILSRRDSRVVVVGPVESGKSSFSALLINKALAKGYNPAIIDADVGQEDIAPPGFIALSYPSKPVLWLRELSPTAIKLIGFITPTPAIHRLLSGISTLVSKAKESGKEPIVIDTDGWIQGYSALEVKAEIIRVVKATDLVVLDNLLGEKFKNMFKNSKVRVHSVKRPQVVRTRSREDRRYLRSQNYQRFFSSAHRTELDLNSATIMGSCLLSGRALNPERLKEIEQLLGTKVIYGAEHDECIILYISEPPKVPFSKVREVLGKETSIIVQGSEKWIVSAILDNNLEEVAPALLEKIDFNKNKIIILTKWDGEIRGLMIGRIKINNEWEEVGRPYKCLI
;
A
#
# COMPACT_ATOMS: atom_id res chain seq x y z
N MET A 1 -21.44 27.73 -4.96
CA MET A 1 -21.47 28.41 -6.28
C MET A 1 -22.22 27.53 -7.28
N HIS A 2 -22.94 28.15 -8.22
CA HIS A 2 -23.61 27.42 -9.30
C HIS A 2 -22.79 27.54 -10.58
N VAL A 3 -22.51 26.42 -11.24
CA VAL A 3 -21.67 26.36 -12.44
C VAL A 3 -22.48 25.74 -13.57
N ARG A 4 -22.50 26.37 -14.73
CA ARG A 4 -23.01 25.78 -15.97
C ARG A 4 -21.83 25.24 -16.76
N LEU A 5 -21.91 23.99 -17.19
CA LEU A 5 -20.87 23.32 -17.95
C LEU A 5 -21.46 22.76 -19.23
N ASP A 6 -21.09 23.35 -20.36
CA ASP A 6 -21.57 22.92 -21.68
C ASP A 6 -20.99 21.56 -22.05
N ARG A 7 -21.74 20.80 -22.87
CA ARG A 7 -21.33 19.48 -23.34
C ARG A 7 -19.90 19.49 -23.90
N GLY A 8 -19.09 18.53 -23.46
CA GLY A 8 -17.70 18.36 -23.88
C GLY A 8 -16.69 19.26 -23.15
N LYS A 9 -17.15 20.27 -22.40
CA LYS A 9 -16.26 21.10 -21.57
C LYS A 9 -15.77 20.33 -20.36
N ILE A 10 -14.57 20.68 -19.92
CA ILE A 10 -13.91 20.11 -18.74
C ILE A 10 -13.72 21.22 -17.73
N LEU A 11 -13.94 20.88 -16.47
CA LEU A 11 -13.71 21.73 -15.32
C LEU A 11 -12.78 21.00 -14.36
N ARG A 12 -11.64 21.60 -14.02
CA ARG A 12 -10.75 21.05 -13.00
C ARG A 12 -11.22 21.52 -11.64
N ILE A 13 -11.46 20.58 -10.73
CA ILE A 13 -11.83 20.89 -9.34
C ILE A 13 -10.80 20.27 -8.41
N MET A 14 -10.13 21.13 -7.62
CA MET A 14 -9.20 20.73 -6.57
C MET A 14 -9.92 20.75 -5.22
N GLY A 15 -9.82 19.66 -4.48
CA GLY A 15 -10.45 19.56 -3.17
C GLY A 15 -9.76 20.42 -2.10
N PRO A 16 -10.39 20.59 -0.93
CA PRO A 16 -11.64 19.96 -0.52
C PRO A 16 -12.85 20.61 -1.21
N ALA A 17 -13.72 19.81 -1.83
CA ALA A 17 -14.91 20.31 -2.52
C ALA A 17 -16.07 19.31 -2.48
N SER A 18 -17.30 19.79 -2.54
CA SER A 18 -18.51 18.98 -2.77
C SER A 18 -19.17 19.44 -4.06
N ILE A 19 -19.51 18.51 -4.93
CA ILE A 19 -20.23 18.74 -6.17
C ILE A 19 -21.59 18.06 -6.06
N GLU A 20 -22.65 18.77 -6.41
CA GLU A 20 -23.98 18.21 -6.59
C GLU A 20 -24.43 18.47 -8.03
N VAL A 21 -24.83 17.42 -8.74
CA VAL A 21 -25.36 17.54 -10.09
C VAL A 21 -26.82 17.93 -10.00
N LYS A 22 -27.14 19.18 -10.36
CA LYS A 22 -28.51 19.72 -10.33
C LYS A 22 -29.28 19.39 -11.60
N LYS A 23 -28.59 19.25 -12.73
CA LYS A 23 -29.16 18.86 -14.03
C LYS A 23 -28.05 18.34 -14.94
N GLY A 24 -28.37 17.40 -15.83
CA GLY A 24 -27.45 16.88 -16.84
C GLY A 24 -26.61 15.71 -16.34
N ILE A 25 -25.51 15.44 -17.05
CA ILE A 25 -24.63 14.29 -16.84
C ILE A 25 -23.18 14.75 -16.91
N ILE A 26 -22.41 14.44 -15.86
CA ILE A 26 -20.96 14.65 -15.83
C ILE A 26 -20.23 13.32 -15.70
N ARG A 27 -18.97 13.31 -16.12
CA ARG A 27 -18.05 12.19 -16.01
C ARG A 27 -16.79 12.60 -15.25
N ILE A 28 -16.36 11.74 -14.32
CA ILE A 28 -15.12 11.90 -13.56
C ILE A 28 -14.41 10.54 -13.56
N LEU A 29 -13.20 10.46 -14.10
CA LEU A 29 -12.44 9.21 -14.22
C LEU A 29 -13.30 8.07 -14.80
N GLY A 30 -14.04 8.31 -15.87
CA GLY A 30 -14.90 7.29 -16.51
C GLY A 30 -16.21 6.99 -15.78
N ALA A 31 -16.37 7.40 -14.52
CA ALA A 31 -17.60 7.25 -13.75
C ALA A 31 -18.61 8.34 -14.14
N GLU A 32 -19.85 7.95 -14.39
CA GLU A 32 -20.94 8.85 -14.76
C GLU A 32 -21.77 9.25 -13.54
N PHE A 33 -22.06 10.54 -13.42
CA PHE A 33 -22.88 11.11 -12.35
C PHE A 33 -24.02 11.93 -12.96
N ARG A 34 -25.24 11.62 -12.54
CA ARG A 34 -26.49 12.21 -13.05
C ARG A 34 -27.12 13.12 -12.01
N GLU A 35 -28.19 13.81 -12.38
CA GLU A 35 -29.00 14.63 -11.48
C GLU A 35 -29.28 13.95 -10.13
N GLY A 36 -29.06 14.69 -9.05
CA GLY A 36 -29.15 14.21 -7.66
C GLY A 36 -27.86 13.57 -7.12
N SER A 37 -26.87 13.29 -7.96
CA SER A 37 -25.58 12.75 -7.51
C SER A 37 -24.80 13.77 -6.69
N ARG A 38 -24.19 13.32 -5.60
CA ARG A 38 -23.28 14.11 -4.77
C ARG A 38 -21.89 13.47 -4.74
N ILE A 39 -20.87 14.27 -5.05
CA ILE A 39 -19.48 13.85 -5.13
C ILE A 39 -18.66 14.68 -4.16
N ILE A 40 -17.80 14.03 -3.38
CA ILE A 40 -16.85 14.68 -2.48
C ILE A 40 -15.43 14.53 -3.05
N ILE A 41 -14.74 15.66 -3.22
CA ILE A 41 -13.33 15.70 -3.61
C ILE A 41 -12.52 16.01 -2.37
N ASN A 42 -11.68 15.07 -1.97
CA ASN A 42 -10.79 15.22 -0.82
C ASN A 42 -9.70 16.29 -1.08
N ARG A 43 -9.22 16.95 -0.01
CA ARG A 43 -8.17 17.99 -0.09
C ARG A 43 -6.86 17.57 -0.78
N TYR A 44 -6.58 16.27 -0.84
CA TYR A 44 -5.39 15.73 -1.50
C TYR A 44 -5.66 15.25 -2.93
N ARG A 45 -6.84 15.53 -3.48
CA ARG A 45 -7.27 15.09 -4.81
C ARG A 45 -7.71 16.27 -5.66
N SER A 46 -7.51 16.12 -6.96
CA SER A 46 -8.02 17.00 -8.00
C SER A 46 -8.54 16.14 -9.13
N TYR A 47 -9.68 16.52 -9.70
CA TYR A 47 -10.30 15.77 -10.79
C TYR A 47 -10.72 16.69 -11.93
N ALA A 48 -10.58 16.17 -13.15
CA ALA A 48 -11.23 16.70 -14.34
C ALA A 48 -12.69 16.23 -14.35
N VAL A 49 -13.61 17.19 -14.29
CA VAL A 49 -15.05 16.98 -14.42
C VAL A 49 -15.46 17.33 -15.83
N LYS A 50 -15.80 16.33 -16.63
CA LYS A 50 -16.21 16.51 -18.03
C LYS A 50 -17.73 16.46 -18.14
N ALA A 51 -18.34 17.40 -18.86
CA ALA A 51 -19.77 17.35 -19.16
C ALA A 51 -20.04 16.40 -20.33
N GLU A 52 -20.86 15.38 -20.12
CA GLU A 52 -21.39 14.53 -21.21
C GLU A 52 -22.61 15.17 -21.87
N ASP A 53 -23.38 15.92 -21.08
CA ASP A 53 -24.50 16.77 -21.48
C ASP A 53 -24.35 18.17 -20.89
N ASN A 54 -25.11 19.14 -21.41
CA ASN A 54 -25.21 20.47 -20.81
C ASN A 54 -25.68 20.33 -19.35
N SER A 55 -24.79 20.67 -18.42
CA SER A 55 -24.94 20.33 -17.01
C SER A 55 -24.95 21.55 -16.11
N GLN A 56 -25.69 21.46 -15.01
CA GLN A 56 -25.72 22.47 -13.96
C GLN A 56 -25.23 21.84 -12.66
N LEU A 57 -24.20 22.43 -12.07
CA LEU A 57 -23.54 21.92 -10.87
C LEU A 57 -23.70 22.92 -9.73
N SER A 58 -23.94 22.42 -8.52
CA SER A 58 -23.72 23.17 -7.29
C SER A 58 -22.40 22.72 -6.69
N VAL A 59 -21.43 23.63 -6.63
CA VAL A 59 -20.09 23.35 -6.10
C VAL A 59 -19.90 24.13 -4.80
N ILE A 60 -19.49 23.44 -3.75
CA ILE A 60 -19.09 24.04 -2.47
C ILE A 60 -17.59 23.79 -2.32
N LEU A 61 -16.80 24.85 -2.25
CA LEU A 61 -15.36 24.78 -2.01
C LEU A 61 -15.09 24.92 -0.52
N GLY A 62 -14.28 24.02 0.02
CA GLY A 62 -13.68 24.18 1.34
C GLY A 62 -12.36 24.95 1.24
N GLU A 63 -11.70 25.13 2.39
CA GLU A 63 -10.45 25.87 2.49
C GLU A 63 -9.35 25.27 1.59
N GLY A 64 -8.77 26.11 0.72
CA GLY A 64 -7.74 25.72 -0.24
C GLY A 64 -8.22 24.87 -1.42
N GLY A 65 -9.55 24.69 -1.57
CA GLY A 65 -10.16 24.12 -2.76
C GLY A 65 -10.31 25.17 -3.86
N SER A 66 -10.26 24.73 -5.11
CA SER A 66 -10.33 25.62 -6.27
C SER A 66 -11.07 24.97 -7.44
N ILE A 67 -11.49 25.81 -8.37
CA ILE A 67 -12.19 25.47 -9.60
C ILE A 67 -11.58 26.30 -10.71
N GLU A 68 -11.22 25.67 -11.82
CA GLU A 68 -10.66 26.35 -12.98
C GLU A 68 -11.00 25.61 -14.27
N GLU A 69 -11.12 26.34 -15.37
CA GLU A 69 -11.13 25.75 -16.70
C GLU A 69 -9.69 25.45 -17.10
N PRO A 70 -9.35 24.19 -17.45
CA PRO A 70 -8.00 23.82 -17.82
C PRO A 70 -7.60 24.48 -19.14
N ALA A 71 -6.36 24.97 -19.23
CA ALA A 71 -5.84 25.47 -20.50
C ALA A 71 -5.68 24.31 -21.51
N PRO A 72 -5.70 24.60 -22.83
CA PRO A 72 -5.53 23.58 -23.86
C PRO A 72 -4.27 22.74 -23.64
N GLY A 73 -4.45 21.42 -23.50
CA GLY A 73 -3.36 20.46 -23.33
C GLY A 73 -2.92 20.17 -21.88
N GLU A 74 -3.50 20.85 -20.88
CA GLU A 74 -3.20 20.55 -19.47
C GLU A 74 -3.86 19.26 -18.96
N GLU A 75 -5.07 18.98 -19.45
CA GLU A 75 -5.83 17.77 -19.13
C GLU A 75 -5.56 16.64 -20.12
N VAL A 76 -5.47 15.43 -19.57
CA VAL A 76 -5.07 14.21 -20.30
C VAL A 76 -6.18 13.16 -20.34
N ILE A 77 -7.36 13.48 -19.81
CA ILE A 77 -8.44 12.51 -19.62
C ILE A 77 -8.88 11.84 -20.93
N ASP A 78 -8.98 12.60 -22.03
CA ASP A 78 -9.37 12.06 -23.33
C ASP A 78 -8.30 11.14 -23.93
N GLU A 79 -7.02 11.42 -23.69
CA GLU A 79 -5.91 10.57 -24.10
C GLU A 79 -5.94 9.25 -23.30
N TRP A 80 -6.15 9.35 -21.99
CA TRP A 80 -6.26 8.17 -21.13
C TRP A 80 -7.47 7.31 -21.47
N GLU A 81 -8.63 7.92 -21.74
CA GLU A 81 -9.85 7.21 -22.13
C GLU A 81 -9.64 6.39 -23.40
N LYS A 82 -8.93 6.93 -24.41
CA LYS A 82 -8.61 6.20 -25.65
C LYS A 82 -7.75 4.97 -25.38
N VAL A 83 -6.71 5.09 -24.56
CA VAL A 83 -5.83 3.96 -24.20
C VAL A 83 -6.60 2.91 -23.40
N VAL A 84 -7.44 3.34 -22.45
CA VAL A 84 -8.30 2.42 -21.70
C VAL A 84 -9.28 1.70 -22.62
N ASP A 85 -9.89 2.39 -23.59
CA ASP A 85 -10.78 1.76 -24.56
C ASP A 85 -10.06 0.73 -25.43
N GLU A 86 -8.81 1.01 -25.83
CA GLU A 86 -7.96 0.07 -26.55
C GLU A 86 -7.63 -1.17 -25.72
N ILE A 87 -7.28 -1.00 -24.43
CA ILE A 87 -7.01 -2.11 -23.50
C ILE A 87 -8.27 -2.97 -23.31
N LEU A 88 -9.42 -2.34 -23.08
CA LEU A 88 -10.70 -3.03 -22.84
C LEU A 88 -11.35 -3.62 -24.09
N SER A 89 -10.84 -3.31 -25.28
CA SER A 89 -11.24 -3.98 -26.53
C SER A 89 -10.69 -5.42 -26.63
N ARG A 90 -9.77 -5.77 -25.73
CA ARG A 90 -9.11 -7.08 -25.67
C ARG A 90 -9.51 -7.79 -24.39
N ARG A 91 -9.53 -9.12 -24.46
CA ARG A 91 -9.74 -9.98 -23.29
C ARG A 91 -8.42 -10.35 -22.60
N ASP A 92 -8.54 -10.86 -21.38
CA ASP A 92 -7.50 -11.30 -20.46
C ASP A 92 -6.47 -10.22 -20.10
N SER A 93 -6.90 -8.96 -20.09
CA SER A 93 -6.04 -7.81 -19.88
C SER A 93 -5.47 -7.77 -18.47
N ARG A 94 -4.13 -7.84 -18.38
CA ARG A 94 -3.35 -7.66 -17.15
C ARG A 94 -2.47 -6.43 -17.32
N VAL A 95 -2.85 -5.39 -16.61
CA VAL A 95 -2.37 -4.03 -16.86
C VAL A 95 -1.51 -3.59 -15.69
N VAL A 96 -0.22 -3.35 -15.95
CA VAL A 96 0.66 -2.73 -14.95
C VAL A 96 0.74 -1.24 -15.23
N VAL A 97 0.53 -0.41 -14.21
CA VAL A 97 0.54 1.05 -14.31
C VAL A 97 1.78 1.61 -13.63
N VAL A 98 2.65 2.27 -14.40
CA VAL A 98 3.95 2.79 -13.97
C VAL A 98 4.06 4.29 -14.29
N GLY A 99 4.80 5.00 -13.45
CA GLY A 99 5.03 6.43 -13.60
C GLY A 99 5.61 7.03 -12.33
N PRO A 100 6.20 8.24 -12.42
CA PRO A 100 6.75 8.92 -11.26
C PRO A 100 5.68 9.23 -10.21
N VAL A 101 6.12 9.64 -9.03
CA VAL A 101 5.21 10.15 -7.99
C VAL A 101 4.33 11.27 -8.56
N GLU A 102 3.04 11.26 -8.22
CA GLU A 102 2.05 12.26 -8.68
C GLU A 102 1.79 12.28 -10.20
N SER A 103 2.19 11.26 -10.96
CA SER A 103 1.87 11.18 -12.39
C SER A 103 0.40 10.86 -12.70
N GLY A 104 -0.39 10.49 -11.70
CA GLY A 104 -1.80 10.12 -11.84
C GLY A 104 -2.07 8.61 -11.96
N LYS A 105 -1.12 7.73 -11.59
CA LYS A 105 -1.25 6.26 -11.70
C LYS A 105 -2.56 5.73 -11.11
N SER A 106 -2.82 6.02 -9.84
CA SER A 106 -4.04 5.55 -9.17
C SER A 106 -5.33 6.14 -9.77
N SER A 107 -5.25 7.34 -10.36
CA SER A 107 -6.38 7.94 -11.10
C SER A 107 -6.61 7.27 -12.45
N PHE A 108 -5.55 6.91 -13.17
CA PHE A 108 -5.63 6.09 -14.38
C PHE A 108 -6.16 4.69 -14.07
N SER A 109 -5.69 4.07 -12.99
CA SER A 109 -6.19 2.78 -12.49
C SER A 109 -7.68 2.87 -12.20
N ALA A 110 -8.14 3.89 -11.46
CA ALA A 110 -9.57 4.12 -11.22
C ALA A 110 -10.37 4.34 -12.52
N LEU A 111 -9.84 5.12 -13.48
CA LEU A 111 -10.45 5.30 -14.79
C LEU A 111 -10.65 3.98 -15.54
N LEU A 112 -9.63 3.12 -15.55
CA LEU A 112 -9.69 1.82 -16.19
C LEU A 112 -10.75 0.92 -15.53
N ILE A 113 -10.75 0.86 -14.20
CA ILE A 113 -11.75 0.12 -13.43
C ILE A 113 -13.18 0.61 -13.74
N ASN A 114 -13.42 1.92 -13.73
CA ASN A 114 -14.74 2.49 -13.97
C ASN A 114 -15.25 2.21 -15.38
N LYS A 115 -14.39 2.34 -16.40
CA LYS A 115 -14.76 2.01 -17.78
C LYS A 115 -14.95 0.51 -17.99
N ALA A 116 -14.18 -0.33 -17.28
CA ALA A 116 -14.39 -1.78 -17.30
C ALA A 116 -15.77 -2.14 -16.73
N LEU A 117 -16.13 -1.60 -15.56
CA LEU A 117 -17.45 -1.79 -14.95
C LEU A 117 -18.58 -1.31 -15.86
N ALA A 118 -18.43 -0.13 -16.49
CA ALA A 118 -19.42 0.41 -17.43
C ALA A 118 -19.63 -0.49 -18.66
N LYS A 119 -18.63 -1.28 -19.06
CA LYS A 119 -18.70 -2.27 -20.15
C LYS A 119 -19.17 -3.66 -19.67
N GLY A 120 -19.53 -3.81 -18.41
CA GLY A 120 -19.99 -5.08 -17.83
C GLY A 120 -18.89 -6.07 -17.49
N TYR A 121 -17.63 -5.63 -17.43
CA TYR A 121 -16.52 -6.45 -16.94
C TYR A 121 -16.53 -6.54 -15.41
N ASN A 122 -15.80 -7.51 -14.87
CA ASN A 122 -15.63 -7.74 -13.43
C ASN A 122 -14.16 -7.51 -13.03
N PRO A 123 -13.70 -6.25 -12.97
CA PRO A 123 -12.29 -5.97 -12.80
C PRO A 123 -11.77 -6.32 -11.40
N ALA A 124 -10.46 -6.50 -11.32
CA ALA A 124 -9.70 -6.52 -10.08
C ALA A 124 -8.66 -5.40 -10.09
N ILE A 125 -8.39 -4.83 -8.91
CA ILE A 125 -7.31 -3.86 -8.69
C ILE A 125 -6.39 -4.39 -7.61
N ILE A 126 -5.09 -4.35 -7.89
CA ILE A 126 -4.04 -4.58 -6.92
C ILE A 126 -3.35 -3.24 -6.69
N ASP A 127 -3.44 -2.73 -5.46
CA ASP A 127 -2.62 -1.61 -5.01
C ASP A 127 -1.30 -2.15 -4.49
N ALA A 128 -0.22 -1.88 -5.23
CA ALA A 128 1.14 -2.28 -4.91
C ALA A 128 2.04 -1.10 -4.54
N ASP A 129 1.48 0.08 -4.19
CA ASP A 129 2.25 1.17 -3.60
C ASP A 129 2.43 0.96 -2.09
N VAL A 130 3.46 0.21 -1.70
CA VAL A 130 3.73 -0.08 -0.27
C VAL A 130 3.92 1.18 0.59
N GLY A 131 4.25 2.32 -0.02
CA GLY A 131 4.47 3.58 0.68
C GLY A 131 3.20 4.41 0.80
N GLN A 132 2.36 4.47 -0.24
CA GLN A 132 1.13 5.26 -0.25
C GLN A 132 -0.10 4.40 -0.54
N GLU A 133 -0.10 3.20 0.04
CA GLU A 133 -1.20 2.24 -0.07
C GLU A 133 -2.52 2.92 0.35
N ASP A 134 -3.54 2.80 -0.51
CA ASP A 134 -4.90 3.27 -0.31
C ASP A 134 -5.93 2.20 0.10
N ILE A 135 -5.80 0.90 -0.25
CA ILE A 135 -6.78 -0.18 0.01
C ILE A 135 -6.57 -0.93 1.36
N ALA A 136 -5.34 -1.04 1.85
CA ALA A 136 -4.86 -1.65 3.09
C ALA A 136 -3.97 -0.65 3.88
N PRO A 137 -3.39 -1.02 5.04
CA PRO A 137 -2.43 -0.13 5.72
C PRO A 137 -1.14 0.04 4.91
N PRO A 138 -0.38 1.13 5.10
CA PRO A 138 0.96 1.25 4.53
C PRO A 138 1.87 0.08 4.94
N GLY A 139 2.76 -0.33 4.04
CA GLY A 139 3.59 -1.53 4.18
C GLY A 139 2.94 -2.83 3.72
N PHE A 140 1.68 -2.79 3.32
CA PHE A 140 0.98 -3.89 2.66
C PHE A 140 0.90 -3.64 1.15
N ILE A 141 0.45 -4.68 0.45
CA ILE A 141 -0.20 -4.59 -0.86
C ILE A 141 -1.54 -5.29 -0.76
N ALA A 142 -2.51 -4.87 -1.56
CA ALA A 142 -3.88 -5.37 -1.44
C ALA A 142 -4.55 -5.60 -2.79
N LEU A 143 -5.41 -6.61 -2.81
CA LEU A 143 -6.32 -6.93 -3.91
C LEU A 143 -7.73 -6.49 -3.52
N SER A 144 -8.45 -5.86 -4.42
CA SER A 144 -9.88 -5.58 -4.26
C SER A 144 -10.66 -5.91 -5.54
N TYR A 145 -11.95 -6.17 -5.38
CA TYR A 145 -12.90 -6.42 -6.47
C TYR A 145 -13.98 -5.33 -6.49
N PRO A 146 -13.72 -4.21 -7.17
CA PRO A 146 -14.70 -3.13 -7.31
C PRO A 146 -15.97 -3.64 -7.99
N SER A 147 -17.13 -3.33 -7.41
CA SER A 147 -18.46 -3.60 -7.99
C SER A 147 -19.24 -2.33 -8.34
N LYS A 148 -18.69 -1.17 -7.99
CA LYS A 148 -19.23 0.17 -8.25
C LYS A 148 -18.11 1.11 -8.66
N PRO A 149 -18.42 2.22 -9.35
CA PRO A 149 -17.40 3.19 -9.72
C PRO A 149 -16.67 3.76 -8.50
N VAL A 150 -15.38 4.03 -8.66
CA VAL A 150 -14.45 4.52 -7.63
C VAL A 150 -13.73 5.75 -8.13
N LEU A 151 -13.62 6.78 -7.29
CA LEU A 151 -12.81 7.97 -7.61
C LEU A 151 -11.47 7.95 -6.89
N TRP A 152 -11.42 7.32 -5.71
CA TRP A 152 -10.21 7.13 -4.94
C TRP A 152 -10.13 5.68 -4.48
N LEU A 153 -9.04 4.98 -4.79
CA LEU A 153 -8.84 3.58 -4.37
C LEU A 153 -9.05 3.38 -2.86
N ARG A 154 -8.88 4.44 -2.06
CA ARG A 154 -9.15 4.44 -0.62
C ARG A 154 -10.60 4.14 -0.24
N GLU A 155 -11.54 4.28 -1.16
CA GLU A 155 -12.95 3.91 -0.99
C GLU A 155 -13.16 2.39 -1.02
N LEU A 156 -12.18 1.63 -1.50
CA LEU A 156 -12.24 0.18 -1.60
C LEU A 156 -11.89 -0.51 -0.29
N SER A 157 -12.41 -1.72 -0.14
CA SER A 157 -12.03 -2.66 0.92
C SER A 157 -11.16 -3.79 0.34
N PRO A 158 -10.17 -4.28 1.10
CA PRO A 158 -9.33 -5.36 0.64
C PRO A 158 -10.10 -6.69 0.64
N THR A 159 -9.95 -7.47 -0.43
CA THR A 159 -10.35 -8.88 -0.53
C THR A 159 -9.22 -9.81 -0.08
N ALA A 160 -7.98 -9.43 -0.35
CA ALA A 160 -6.78 -10.12 0.13
C ALA A 160 -5.65 -9.12 0.31
N ILE A 161 -4.74 -9.40 1.23
CA ILE A 161 -3.59 -8.54 1.55
C ILE A 161 -2.32 -9.37 1.61
N LYS A 162 -1.17 -8.72 1.46
CA LYS A 162 0.16 -9.30 1.75
C LYS A 162 1.00 -8.27 2.48
N LEU A 163 1.68 -8.69 3.55
CA LEU A 163 2.56 -7.79 4.30
C LEU A 163 3.95 -7.78 3.67
N ILE A 164 4.34 -6.63 3.11
CA ILE A 164 5.71 -6.41 2.65
C ILE A 164 6.59 -6.05 3.85
N GLY A 165 6.04 -5.27 4.78
CA GLY A 165 6.66 -4.91 6.04
C GLY A 165 7.56 -3.68 5.96
N PHE A 166 7.59 -2.97 4.83
CA PHE A 166 8.36 -1.74 4.61
C PHE A 166 7.55 -0.73 3.79
N ILE A 167 7.73 0.56 4.07
CA ILE A 167 7.12 1.67 3.29
C ILE A 167 7.93 2.02 2.02
N THR A 168 8.89 1.19 1.65
CA THR A 168 9.68 1.27 0.42
C THR A 168 9.93 -0.16 -0.08
N PRO A 169 9.89 -0.41 -1.39
CA PRO A 169 10.02 -1.77 -1.92
C PRO A 169 11.45 -2.34 -1.77
N THR A 170 12.47 -1.50 -1.71
CA THR A 170 13.89 -1.91 -1.84
C THR A 170 14.33 -3.04 -0.88
N PRO A 171 14.00 -3.01 0.42
CA PRO A 171 14.43 -4.05 1.37
C PRO A 171 13.72 -5.40 1.19
N ALA A 172 12.62 -5.44 0.44
CA ALA A 172 11.72 -6.58 0.38
C ALA A 172 11.16 -6.83 -1.03
N ILE A 173 11.97 -6.59 -2.06
CA ILE A 173 11.59 -6.81 -3.47
C ILE A 173 11.05 -8.23 -3.68
N HIS A 174 11.67 -9.24 -3.08
CA HIS A 174 11.20 -10.64 -3.18
C HIS A 174 9.79 -10.84 -2.62
N ARG A 175 9.46 -10.20 -1.48
CA ARG A 175 8.11 -10.25 -0.89
C ARG A 175 7.11 -9.52 -1.77
N LEU A 176 7.51 -8.37 -2.33
CA LEU A 176 6.68 -7.61 -3.25
C LEU A 176 6.32 -8.43 -4.49
N LEU A 177 7.32 -9.00 -5.17
CA LEU A 177 7.10 -9.79 -6.38
C LEU A 177 6.25 -11.04 -6.10
N SER A 178 6.56 -11.78 -5.03
CA SER A 178 5.79 -12.96 -4.62
C SER A 178 4.34 -12.59 -4.24
N GLY A 179 4.17 -11.52 -3.48
CA GLY A 179 2.86 -11.05 -3.05
C GLY A 179 2.00 -10.61 -4.23
N ILE A 180 2.52 -9.79 -5.15
CA ILE A 180 1.78 -9.39 -6.36
C ILE A 180 1.43 -10.62 -7.19
N SER A 181 2.36 -11.56 -7.40
CA SER A 181 2.11 -12.81 -8.14
C SER A 181 0.95 -13.61 -7.53
N THR A 182 0.95 -13.73 -6.21
CA THR A 182 -0.11 -14.42 -5.45
C THR A 182 -1.46 -13.72 -5.62
N LEU A 183 -1.50 -12.40 -5.46
CA LEU A 183 -2.73 -11.62 -5.61
C LEU A 183 -3.28 -11.66 -7.04
N VAL A 184 -2.41 -11.63 -8.06
CA VAL A 184 -2.80 -11.81 -9.47
C VAL A 184 -3.39 -13.19 -9.70
N SER A 185 -2.80 -14.23 -9.10
CA SER A 185 -3.30 -15.61 -9.22
C SER A 185 -4.69 -15.74 -8.59
N LYS A 186 -4.89 -15.21 -7.39
CA LYS A 186 -6.22 -15.17 -6.73
C LYS A 186 -7.26 -14.44 -7.57
N ALA A 187 -6.90 -13.30 -8.19
CA ALA A 187 -7.80 -12.56 -9.07
C ALA A 187 -8.20 -13.38 -10.31
N LYS A 188 -7.26 -14.09 -10.93
CA LYS A 188 -7.54 -14.99 -12.07
C LYS A 188 -8.43 -16.16 -11.70
N GLU A 189 -8.12 -16.85 -10.60
CA GLU A 189 -8.91 -17.97 -10.08
C GLU A 189 -10.34 -17.54 -9.76
N SER A 190 -10.53 -16.29 -9.34
CA SER A 190 -11.84 -15.67 -9.10
C SER A 190 -12.53 -15.14 -10.37
N GLY A 191 -12.00 -15.44 -11.56
CA GLY A 191 -12.55 -15.02 -12.86
C GLY A 191 -12.59 -13.51 -13.07
N LYS A 192 -11.68 -12.75 -12.45
CA LYS A 192 -11.64 -11.29 -12.54
C LYS A 192 -10.86 -10.81 -13.75
N GLU A 193 -11.44 -9.87 -14.46
CA GLU A 193 -10.92 -9.33 -15.72
C GLU A 193 -11.51 -7.94 -15.98
N PRO A 194 -10.70 -6.93 -16.36
CA PRO A 194 -9.22 -6.93 -16.35
C PRO A 194 -8.64 -6.97 -14.93
N ILE A 195 -7.35 -7.30 -14.83
CA ILE A 195 -6.57 -7.17 -13.58
C ILE A 195 -5.64 -5.98 -13.73
N VAL A 196 -5.84 -4.96 -12.90
CA VAL A 196 -5.03 -3.74 -12.88
C VAL A 196 -4.06 -3.80 -11.70
N ILE A 197 -2.80 -3.44 -11.92
CA ILE A 197 -1.76 -3.36 -10.88
C ILE A 197 -1.28 -1.91 -10.84
N ASP A 198 -1.71 -1.18 -9.81
CA ASP A 198 -1.20 0.16 -9.50
C ASP A 198 0.12 0.02 -8.74
N THR A 199 1.18 0.70 -9.18
CA THR A 199 2.52 0.52 -8.59
C THR A 199 3.00 1.79 -7.89
N ASP A 200 4.04 1.65 -7.05
CA ASP A 200 4.70 2.79 -6.42
C ASP A 200 5.37 3.75 -7.45
N GLY A 201 5.68 4.97 -7.00
CA GLY A 201 6.33 5.99 -7.84
C GLY A 201 7.85 5.88 -8.00
N TRP A 202 8.50 4.79 -7.58
CA TRP A 202 9.95 4.59 -7.71
C TRP A 202 10.31 4.23 -9.16
N ILE A 203 10.81 5.23 -9.88
CA ILE A 203 11.27 5.11 -11.28
C ILE A 203 12.69 5.63 -11.49
N GLN A 204 13.33 6.14 -10.41
CA GLN A 204 14.66 6.73 -10.45
C GLN A 204 15.74 5.67 -10.20
N GLY A 205 16.72 5.61 -11.10
CA GLY A 205 17.80 4.63 -11.06
C GLY A 205 17.48 3.34 -11.83
N TYR A 206 18.52 2.65 -12.31
CA TYR A 206 18.36 1.44 -13.12
C TYR A 206 17.65 0.33 -12.36
N SER A 207 17.97 0.13 -11.07
CA SER A 207 17.31 -0.86 -10.21
C SER A 207 15.80 -0.66 -10.11
N ALA A 208 15.32 0.59 -10.13
CA ALA A 208 13.88 0.85 -10.13
C ALA A 208 13.21 0.32 -11.40
N LEU A 209 13.84 0.53 -12.57
CA LEU A 209 13.34 0.04 -13.85
C LEU A 209 13.33 -1.48 -13.91
N GLU A 210 14.41 -2.13 -13.43
CA GLU A 210 14.51 -3.58 -13.34
C GLU A 210 13.41 -4.18 -12.47
N VAL A 211 13.11 -3.57 -11.31
CA VAL A 211 12.02 -4.04 -10.44
C VAL A 211 10.67 -3.93 -11.15
N LYS A 212 10.38 -2.83 -11.87
CA LYS A 212 9.14 -2.70 -12.65
C LYS A 212 9.09 -3.72 -13.79
N ALA A 213 10.21 -3.95 -14.48
CA ALA A 213 10.32 -4.97 -15.51
C ALA A 213 10.04 -6.38 -14.95
N GLU A 214 10.54 -6.66 -13.75
CA GLU A 214 10.30 -7.95 -13.10
C GLU A 214 8.84 -8.11 -12.64
N ILE A 215 8.19 -7.05 -12.13
CA ILE A 215 6.74 -7.07 -11.87
C ILE A 215 5.98 -7.44 -13.16
N ILE A 216 6.29 -6.79 -14.28
CA ILE A 216 5.65 -7.04 -15.59
C ILE A 216 5.83 -8.51 -16.01
N ARG A 217 7.03 -9.07 -15.83
CA ARG A 217 7.34 -10.47 -16.16
C ARG A 217 6.60 -11.45 -15.26
N VAL A 218 6.68 -11.28 -13.95
CA VAL A 218 6.11 -12.19 -12.94
C VAL A 218 4.58 -12.27 -13.07
N VAL A 219 3.91 -11.13 -13.27
CA VAL A 219 2.45 -11.10 -13.43
C VAL A 219 1.99 -11.51 -14.84
N LYS A 220 2.94 -11.74 -15.75
CA LYS A 220 2.70 -11.99 -17.18
C LYS A 220 1.80 -10.92 -17.78
N ALA A 221 2.15 -9.64 -17.56
CA ALA A 221 1.33 -8.51 -18.01
C ALA A 221 1.11 -8.56 -19.52
N THR A 222 -0.05 -8.12 -19.97
CA THR A 222 -0.37 -7.97 -21.39
C THR A 222 -0.17 -6.53 -21.84
N ASP A 223 -0.37 -5.59 -20.93
CA ASP A 223 -0.32 -4.15 -21.17
C ASP A 223 0.47 -3.48 -20.05
N LEU A 224 1.35 -2.56 -20.44
CA LEU A 224 2.06 -1.66 -19.56
C LEU A 224 1.64 -0.24 -19.90
N VAL A 225 1.07 0.47 -18.94
CA VAL A 225 0.76 1.89 -19.07
C VAL A 225 1.85 2.69 -18.36
N VAL A 226 2.50 3.58 -19.09
CA VAL A 226 3.58 4.44 -18.59
C VAL A 226 3.14 5.89 -18.66
N LEU A 227 2.91 6.51 -17.50
CA LEU A 227 2.47 7.91 -17.37
C LEU A 227 3.65 8.88 -17.42
N ASP A 228 4.52 8.69 -18.41
CA ASP A 228 5.66 9.55 -18.76
C ASP A 228 6.25 9.09 -20.11
N ASN A 229 6.37 9.98 -21.09
CA ASN A 229 6.81 9.61 -22.44
C ASN A 229 8.27 9.14 -22.50
N LEU A 230 9.18 9.81 -21.80
CA LEU A 230 10.62 9.45 -21.79
C LEU A 230 10.84 8.11 -21.07
N LEU A 231 10.12 7.87 -19.98
CA LEU A 231 10.11 6.57 -19.32
C LEU A 231 9.50 5.50 -20.23
N GLY A 232 8.46 5.87 -20.99
CA GLY A 232 7.81 5.00 -21.96
C GLY A 232 8.75 4.50 -23.05
N GLU A 233 9.64 5.35 -23.58
CA GLU A 233 10.68 4.95 -24.53
C GLU A 233 11.63 3.90 -23.95
N LYS A 234 12.03 4.05 -22.69
CA LYS A 234 12.89 3.06 -22.00
C LYS A 234 12.20 1.70 -21.90
N PHE A 235 10.94 1.67 -21.49
CA PHE A 235 10.18 0.42 -21.41
C PHE A 235 9.88 -0.17 -22.80
N LYS A 236 9.59 0.65 -23.81
CA LYS A 236 9.46 0.18 -25.21
C LYS A 236 10.73 -0.52 -25.67
N ASN A 237 11.91 0.02 -25.35
CA ASN A 237 13.18 -0.62 -25.67
C ASN A 237 13.39 -1.95 -24.92
N MET A 238 13.04 -2.02 -23.63
CA MET A 238 13.11 -3.24 -22.82
C MET A 238 12.19 -4.35 -23.34
N PHE A 239 10.99 -3.98 -23.81
CA PHE A 239 9.93 -4.92 -24.20
C PHE A 239 9.73 -5.04 -25.72
N LYS A 240 10.65 -4.50 -26.55
CA LYS A 240 10.53 -4.37 -28.01
C LYS A 240 10.19 -5.66 -28.77
N ASN A 241 10.70 -6.80 -28.28
CA ASN A 241 10.51 -8.12 -28.89
C ASN A 241 9.59 -9.01 -28.04
N SER A 242 8.75 -8.40 -27.19
CA SER A 242 7.80 -9.10 -26.34
C SER A 242 6.36 -8.90 -26.83
N LYS A 243 5.42 -9.66 -26.26
CA LYS A 243 3.98 -9.48 -26.49
C LYS A 243 3.35 -8.38 -25.62
N VAL A 244 4.13 -7.74 -24.73
CA VAL A 244 3.66 -6.70 -23.84
C VAL A 244 3.45 -5.41 -24.64
N ARG A 245 2.23 -4.87 -24.62
CA ARG A 245 1.91 -3.58 -25.26
C ARG A 245 2.27 -2.45 -24.32
N VAL A 246 3.20 -1.59 -24.75
CA VAL A 246 3.65 -0.45 -23.95
C VAL A 246 2.94 0.82 -24.42
N HIS A 247 2.03 1.31 -23.58
CA HIS A 247 1.24 2.52 -23.78
C HIS A 247 1.90 3.69 -23.05
N SER A 248 2.48 4.63 -23.81
CA SER A 248 3.03 5.87 -23.24
C SER A 248 1.94 6.93 -23.26
N VAL A 249 1.60 7.47 -22.09
CA VAL A 249 0.61 8.54 -21.95
C VAL A 249 1.18 9.74 -21.21
N LYS A 250 0.66 10.92 -21.53
CA LYS A 250 1.00 12.15 -20.80
C LYS A 250 0.49 12.07 -19.35
N ARG A 251 1.24 12.70 -18.46
CA ARG A 251 0.79 13.02 -17.10
C ARG A 251 0.04 14.36 -17.11
N PRO A 252 -0.91 14.59 -16.19
CA PRO A 252 -1.56 15.89 -16.06
C PRO A 252 -0.51 16.96 -15.73
N GLN A 253 -0.65 18.17 -16.29
CA GLN A 253 0.32 19.25 -16.05
C GLN A 253 0.07 19.97 -14.72
N VAL A 254 -1.21 20.05 -14.32
CA VAL A 254 -1.62 20.64 -13.06
C VAL A 254 -2.17 19.53 -12.17
N VAL A 255 -1.40 19.20 -11.13
CA VAL A 255 -1.78 18.21 -10.12
C VAL A 255 -1.70 18.83 -8.74
N ARG A 256 -2.54 18.36 -7.82
CA ARG A 256 -2.37 18.68 -6.40
C ARG A 256 -1.06 18.04 -5.91
N THR A 257 -0.02 18.85 -5.78
CA THR A 257 1.26 18.39 -5.24
C THR A 257 1.11 18.05 -3.77
N ARG A 258 1.74 16.95 -3.34
CA ARG A 258 1.76 16.51 -1.95
C ARG A 258 3.18 16.58 -1.45
N SER A 259 3.39 17.34 -0.39
CA SER A 259 4.66 17.37 0.32
C SER A 259 4.98 16.00 0.94
N ARG A 260 6.22 15.84 1.44
CA ARG A 260 6.57 14.65 2.23
C ARG A 260 5.72 14.54 3.50
N GLU A 261 5.35 15.68 4.07
CA GLU A 261 4.49 15.77 5.26
C GLU A 261 3.06 15.35 4.94
N ASP A 262 2.48 15.80 3.82
CA ASP A 262 1.15 15.38 3.37
C ASP A 262 1.08 13.85 3.19
N ARG A 263 2.12 13.26 2.60
CA ARG A 263 2.22 11.81 2.42
C ARG A 263 2.34 11.07 3.75
N ARG A 264 3.04 11.64 4.73
CA ARG A 264 3.13 11.10 6.09
C ARG A 264 1.79 11.18 6.81
N TYR A 265 1.10 12.31 6.69
CA TYR A 265 -0.22 12.51 7.24
C TYR A 265 -1.24 11.52 6.65
N LEU A 266 -1.24 11.32 5.32
CA LEU A 266 -2.11 10.34 4.65
C LEU A 266 -1.87 8.89 5.12
N ARG A 267 -0.61 8.53 5.43
CA ARG A 267 -0.28 7.24 6.05
C ARG A 267 -0.80 7.15 7.47
N SER A 268 -0.60 8.18 8.28
CA SER A 268 -1.14 8.26 9.65
C SER A 268 -2.65 8.07 9.68
N GLN A 269 -3.38 8.81 8.83
CA GLN A 269 -4.82 8.63 8.64
C GLN A 269 -5.19 7.21 8.20
N ASN A 270 -4.34 6.57 7.38
CA ASN A 270 -4.60 5.21 6.94
C ASN A 270 -4.40 4.17 8.06
N TYR A 271 -3.33 4.26 8.85
CA TYR A 271 -3.16 3.41 10.04
C TYR A 271 -4.33 3.60 11.01
N GLN A 272 -4.73 4.85 11.27
CA GLN A 272 -5.88 5.14 12.12
C GLN A 272 -7.16 4.45 11.61
N ARG A 273 -7.44 4.50 10.30
CA ARG A 273 -8.58 3.83 9.69
C ARG A 273 -8.62 2.33 10.00
N PHE A 274 -7.47 1.66 9.91
CA PHE A 274 -7.38 0.21 10.10
C PHE A 274 -7.27 -0.23 11.56
N PHE A 275 -6.75 0.61 12.45
CA PHE A 275 -6.39 0.18 13.80
C PHE A 275 -7.15 0.88 14.94
N SER A 276 -7.83 2.01 14.69
CA SER A 276 -8.55 2.77 15.73
C SER A 276 -9.66 1.98 16.45
N SER A 277 -10.28 1.02 15.76
CA SER A 277 -11.32 0.12 16.30
C SER A 277 -10.83 -1.32 16.46
N ALA A 278 -9.51 -1.55 16.44
CA ALA A 278 -8.94 -2.85 16.73
C ALA A 278 -9.12 -3.18 18.22
N HIS A 279 -9.39 -4.44 18.52
CA HIS A 279 -9.52 -4.95 19.88
C HIS A 279 -8.33 -5.83 20.23
N ARG A 280 -8.13 -6.03 21.54
CA ARG A 280 -7.00 -6.77 22.10
C ARG A 280 -7.26 -8.27 22.06
N THR A 281 -6.34 -9.00 21.44
CA THR A 281 -6.39 -10.45 21.28
C THR A 281 -5.09 -11.07 21.77
N GLU A 282 -5.19 -12.17 22.52
CA GLU A 282 -4.04 -12.91 23.05
C GLU A 282 -3.86 -14.22 22.30
N LEU A 283 -2.63 -14.51 21.87
CA LEU A 283 -2.26 -15.76 21.22
C LEU A 283 -1.24 -16.50 22.08
N ASP A 284 -1.31 -17.82 22.09
CA ASP A 284 -0.32 -18.66 22.76
C ASP A 284 0.92 -18.84 21.88
N LEU A 285 2.08 -18.44 22.39
CA LEU A 285 3.36 -18.55 21.66
C LEU A 285 3.75 -20.00 21.36
N ASN A 286 3.29 -20.99 22.15
CA ASN A 286 3.61 -22.40 21.90
C ASN A 286 2.87 -22.97 20.68
N SER A 287 1.70 -22.41 20.35
CA SER A 287 0.87 -22.90 19.24
C SER A 287 0.82 -21.96 18.05
N ALA A 288 1.10 -20.68 18.24
CA ALA A 288 1.05 -19.70 17.17
C ALA A 288 2.28 -19.82 16.26
N THR A 289 2.04 -19.82 14.95
CA THR A 289 3.12 -19.71 13.97
C THR A 289 3.60 -18.27 13.90
N ILE A 290 4.85 -17.99 14.30
CA ILE A 290 5.41 -16.65 14.25
C ILE A 290 6.44 -16.55 13.13
N MET A 291 6.20 -15.63 12.20
CA MET A 291 7.09 -15.34 11.09
C MET A 291 7.57 -13.90 11.14
N GLY A 292 8.73 -13.63 10.54
CA GLY A 292 9.29 -12.27 10.48
C GLY A 292 9.97 -11.79 11.77
N SER A 293 10.03 -12.63 12.81
CA SER A 293 10.75 -12.32 14.05
C SER A 293 12.10 -13.00 14.15
N CYS A 294 13.16 -12.24 14.44
CA CYS A 294 14.50 -12.82 14.70
C CYS A 294 14.64 -13.35 16.13
N LEU A 295 13.92 -12.79 17.10
CA LEU A 295 13.90 -13.28 18.47
C LEU A 295 13.17 -14.62 18.58
N LEU A 296 12.02 -14.77 17.94
CA LEU A 296 11.16 -15.95 18.08
C LEU A 296 11.48 -17.08 17.09
N SER A 297 12.37 -16.85 16.12
CA SER A 297 12.82 -17.89 15.17
C SER A 297 14.15 -18.55 15.55
N GLY A 298 14.92 -17.95 16.45
CA GLY A 298 16.21 -18.51 16.88
C GLY A 298 16.05 -19.60 17.94
N ARG A 299 17.14 -20.34 18.19
CA ARG A 299 17.18 -21.34 19.26
C ARG A 299 17.17 -20.63 20.61
N ALA A 300 16.20 -20.94 21.47
CA ALA A 300 16.13 -20.36 22.81
C ALA A 300 17.41 -20.64 23.60
N LEU A 301 17.97 -19.60 24.21
CA LEU A 301 19.09 -19.72 25.15
C LEU A 301 18.63 -20.42 26.42
N ASN A 302 19.50 -21.26 26.99
CA ASN A 302 19.20 -21.95 28.23
C ASN A 302 19.26 -20.98 29.45
N PRO A 303 18.61 -21.32 30.59
CA PRO A 303 18.56 -20.43 31.74
C PRO A 303 19.92 -20.06 32.36
N GLU A 304 20.90 -20.96 32.30
CA GLU A 304 22.26 -20.70 32.80
C GLU A 304 22.95 -19.61 31.98
N ARG A 305 22.90 -19.74 30.66
CA ARG A 305 23.44 -18.75 29.74
C ARG A 305 22.74 -17.40 29.88
N LEU A 306 21.41 -17.39 30.06
CA LEU A 306 20.69 -16.14 30.31
C LEU A 306 21.18 -15.44 31.59
N LYS A 307 21.44 -16.20 32.67
CA LYS A 307 21.99 -15.64 33.92
C LYS A 307 23.40 -15.09 33.77
N GLU A 308 24.27 -15.77 33.03
CA GLU A 308 25.63 -15.27 32.72
C GLU A 308 25.56 -13.92 31.99
N ILE A 309 24.67 -13.82 31.00
CA ILE A 309 24.47 -12.60 30.22
C ILE A 309 23.83 -11.51 31.08
N GLU A 310 22.88 -11.84 31.94
CA GLU A 310 22.27 -10.89 32.88
C GLU A 310 23.31 -10.27 33.82
N GLN A 311 24.24 -11.06 34.37
CA GLN A 311 25.36 -10.57 35.18
C GLN A 311 26.27 -9.63 34.38
N LEU A 312 26.56 -9.98 33.12
CA LEU A 312 27.38 -9.16 32.23
C LEU A 312 26.70 -7.81 31.92
N LEU A 313 25.41 -7.83 31.59
CA LEU A 313 24.67 -6.64 31.16
C LEU A 313 24.25 -5.74 32.33
N GLY A 314 24.18 -6.29 33.55
CA GLY A 314 23.68 -5.60 34.73
C GLY A 314 22.18 -5.30 34.68
N THR A 315 21.43 -6.01 33.82
CA THR A 315 19.99 -5.87 33.59
C THR A 315 19.38 -7.23 33.29
N LYS A 316 18.10 -7.40 33.66
CA LYS A 316 17.41 -8.69 33.53
C LYS A 316 17.25 -9.10 32.08
N VAL A 317 17.67 -10.32 31.74
CA VAL A 317 17.45 -10.91 30.42
C VAL A 317 16.20 -11.79 30.48
N ILE A 318 15.13 -11.31 29.85
CA ILE A 318 13.82 -11.97 29.89
C ILE A 318 13.80 -13.16 28.92
N TYR A 319 14.37 -13.00 27.74
CA TYR A 319 14.48 -14.04 26.73
C TYR A 319 15.71 -13.82 25.86
N GLY A 320 16.24 -14.87 25.26
CA GLY A 320 17.36 -14.79 24.34
C GLY A 320 17.27 -15.88 23.30
N ALA A 321 17.66 -15.53 22.08
CA ALA A 321 17.63 -16.43 20.93
C ALA A 321 18.97 -16.40 20.21
N GLU A 322 19.47 -17.57 19.89
CA GLU A 322 20.73 -17.76 19.17
C GLU A 322 20.47 -18.23 17.74
N HIS A 323 21.15 -17.56 16.82
CA HIS A 323 21.36 -17.96 15.43
C HIS A 323 22.86 -18.26 15.23
N ASP A 324 23.21 -18.74 14.05
CA ASP A 324 24.59 -19.12 13.73
C ASP A 324 25.58 -17.97 13.96
N GLU A 325 25.25 -16.77 13.46
CA GLU A 325 26.14 -15.60 13.51
C GLU A 325 25.73 -14.54 14.54
N CYS A 326 24.54 -14.67 15.15
CA CYS A 326 24.05 -13.63 16.05
C CYS A 326 23.23 -14.13 17.24
N ILE A 327 23.23 -13.32 18.31
CA ILE A 327 22.40 -13.51 19.50
C ILE A 327 21.45 -12.32 19.61
N ILE A 328 20.17 -12.60 19.77
CA ILE A 328 19.12 -11.61 19.99
C ILE A 328 18.69 -11.71 21.44
N LEU A 329 18.76 -10.60 22.18
CA LEU A 329 18.42 -10.53 23.59
C LEU A 329 17.21 -9.63 23.79
N TYR A 330 16.24 -10.11 24.56
CA TYR A 330 15.08 -9.35 25.01
C TYR A 330 15.20 -9.08 26.50
N ILE A 331 15.38 -7.80 26.87
CA ILE A 331 15.78 -7.37 28.21
C ILE A 331 14.78 -6.38 28.81
N SER A 332 14.70 -6.29 30.13
CA SER A 332 13.73 -5.40 30.79
C SER A 332 14.08 -3.91 30.66
N GLU A 333 15.37 -3.57 30.77
CA GLU A 333 15.89 -2.20 30.76
C GLU A 333 17.17 -2.14 29.93
N PRO A 334 17.55 -0.97 29.39
CA PRO A 334 18.81 -0.79 28.67
C PRO A 334 20.03 -1.33 29.46
N PRO A 335 21.04 -1.90 28.76
CA PRO A 335 22.20 -2.48 29.43
C PRO A 335 23.00 -1.40 30.17
N LYS A 336 23.55 -1.76 31.34
CA LYS A 336 24.41 -0.88 32.15
C LYS A 336 25.86 -0.81 31.65
N VAL A 337 26.17 -1.62 30.63
CA VAL A 337 27.48 -1.72 30.00
C VAL A 337 27.42 -1.25 28.54
N PRO A 338 28.52 -0.72 27.98
CA PRO A 338 28.57 -0.36 26.56
C PRO A 338 28.35 -1.57 25.66
N PHE A 339 27.62 -1.35 24.55
CA PHE A 339 27.26 -2.40 23.60
C PHE A 339 28.46 -3.09 22.92
N SER A 340 29.59 -2.40 22.78
CA SER A 340 30.85 -2.99 22.27
C SER A 340 31.34 -4.12 23.17
N LYS A 341 31.29 -3.93 24.49
CA LYS A 341 31.73 -4.91 25.48
C LYS A 341 30.83 -6.15 25.49
N VAL A 342 29.54 -5.97 25.22
CA VAL A 342 28.59 -7.09 25.07
C VAL A 342 28.97 -7.97 23.89
N ARG A 343 29.21 -7.37 22.72
CA ARG A 343 29.59 -8.11 21.51
C ARG A 343 30.91 -8.84 21.64
N GLU A 344 31.90 -8.21 22.27
CA GLU A 344 33.21 -8.80 22.54
C GLU A 344 33.10 -10.07 23.40
N VAL A 345 32.33 -10.02 24.49
CA VAL A 345 32.17 -11.15 25.42
C VAL A 345 31.32 -12.28 24.84
N LEU A 346 30.30 -11.95 24.05
CA LEU A 346 29.44 -12.95 23.42
C LEU A 346 30.06 -13.61 22.19
N GLY A 347 31.10 -13.00 21.60
CA GLY A 347 31.79 -13.55 20.43
C GLY A 347 30.94 -13.64 19.15
N LYS A 348 29.75 -13.02 19.15
CA LYS A 348 28.79 -13.00 18.04
C LYS A 348 28.18 -11.61 17.88
N GLU A 349 27.69 -11.32 16.68
CA GLU A 349 26.86 -10.13 16.50
C GLU A 349 25.68 -10.20 17.46
N THR A 350 25.41 -9.10 18.17
CA THR A 350 24.37 -9.09 19.20
C THR A 350 23.33 -8.05 18.81
N SER A 351 22.05 -8.35 19.01
CA SER A 351 20.97 -7.38 18.94
C SER A 351 20.23 -7.35 20.27
N ILE A 352 19.90 -6.15 20.74
CA ILE A 352 19.21 -5.96 21.99
C ILE A 352 17.86 -5.31 21.71
N ILE A 353 16.80 -5.95 22.22
CA ILE A 353 15.44 -5.46 22.19
C ILE A 353 15.05 -5.18 23.65
N VAL A 354 14.74 -3.94 23.95
CA VAL A 354 14.25 -3.55 25.28
C VAL A 354 12.75 -3.79 25.33
N GLN A 355 12.26 -4.40 26.40
CA GLN A 355 10.84 -4.65 26.61
C GLN A 355 10.00 -3.37 26.45
N GLY A 356 8.88 -3.49 25.75
CA GLY A 356 8.01 -2.38 25.36
C GLY A 356 8.40 -1.74 24.03
N SER A 357 9.61 -1.98 23.51
CA SER A 357 10.00 -1.51 22.18
C SER A 357 9.31 -2.26 21.03
N GLU A 358 8.74 -3.44 21.31
CA GLU A 358 7.93 -4.20 20.36
C GLU A 358 6.53 -3.63 20.12
N LYS A 359 6.09 -2.71 20.99
CA LYS A 359 4.76 -2.12 20.90
C LYS A 359 4.60 -1.37 19.59
N TRP A 360 3.44 -1.52 18.97
CA TRP A 360 3.01 -0.87 17.74
C TRP A 360 3.80 -1.27 16.48
N ILE A 361 4.27 -2.52 16.42
CA ILE A 361 4.81 -3.08 15.17
C ILE A 361 3.67 -3.55 14.26
N VAL A 362 3.58 -2.96 13.07
CA VAL A 362 2.63 -3.33 12.02
C VAL A 362 2.92 -4.75 11.56
N SER A 363 1.92 -5.61 11.68
CA SER A 363 1.99 -7.06 11.49
C SER A 363 0.73 -7.55 10.76
N ALA A 364 0.70 -8.82 10.39
CA ALA A 364 -0.46 -9.45 9.76
C ALA A 364 -0.81 -10.77 10.44
N ILE A 365 -2.11 -11.02 10.60
CA ILE A 365 -2.66 -12.30 11.06
C ILE A 365 -2.45 -13.36 9.98
N LEU A 366 -2.02 -14.55 10.37
CA LEU A 366 -1.93 -15.72 9.52
C LEU A 366 -3.02 -16.75 9.85
N ASP A 367 -3.60 -17.35 8.82
CA ASP A 367 -4.49 -18.51 8.92
C ASP A 367 -3.71 -19.85 8.89
N ASN A 368 -4.43 -20.98 8.80
CA ASN A 368 -3.82 -22.32 8.71
C ASN A 368 -2.94 -22.54 7.47
N ASN A 369 -3.17 -21.78 6.41
CA ASN A 369 -2.46 -21.89 5.13
C ASN A 369 -1.30 -20.90 5.04
N LEU A 370 -0.99 -20.19 6.15
CA LEU A 370 -0.01 -19.11 6.20
C LEU A 370 -0.39 -17.92 5.31
N GLU A 371 -1.69 -17.73 5.04
CA GLU A 371 -2.19 -16.58 4.31
C GLU A 371 -2.47 -15.41 5.27
N GLU A 372 -2.07 -14.21 4.85
CA GLU A 372 -2.36 -12.98 5.56
C GLU A 372 -3.84 -12.59 5.42
N VAL A 373 -4.61 -12.78 6.49
CA VAL A 373 -6.07 -12.56 6.49
C VAL A 373 -6.49 -11.19 7.02
N ALA A 374 -5.67 -10.56 7.87
CA ALA A 374 -5.97 -9.25 8.42
C ALA A 374 -4.73 -8.50 8.92
N PRO A 375 -4.75 -7.15 8.91
CA PRO A 375 -3.73 -6.36 9.61
C PRO A 375 -3.83 -6.52 11.13
N ALA A 376 -2.68 -6.42 11.79
CA ALA A 376 -2.57 -6.42 13.25
C ALA A 376 -1.47 -5.46 13.71
N LEU A 377 -1.53 -5.04 14.98
CA LEU A 377 -0.45 -4.36 15.67
C LEU A 377 0.04 -5.22 16.82
N LEU A 378 1.34 -5.44 16.90
CA LEU A 378 1.95 -6.08 18.06
C LEU A 378 1.88 -5.12 19.26
N GLU A 379 1.29 -5.55 20.36
CA GLU A 379 1.23 -4.76 21.59
C GLU A 379 2.35 -5.16 22.56
N LYS A 380 2.48 -6.47 22.84
CA LYS A 380 3.41 -6.99 23.84
C LYS A 380 3.73 -8.46 23.60
N ILE A 381 4.95 -8.86 23.94
CA ILE A 381 5.31 -10.28 24.12
C ILE A 381 5.51 -10.55 25.61
N ASP A 382 4.72 -11.45 26.17
CA ASP A 382 4.79 -11.86 27.58
C ASP A 382 5.39 -13.26 27.69
N PHE A 383 6.72 -13.32 27.76
CA PHE A 383 7.45 -14.58 27.91
C PHE A 383 7.14 -15.32 29.22
N ASN A 384 6.69 -14.63 30.28
CA ASN A 384 6.32 -15.30 31.53
C ASN A 384 5.02 -16.08 31.39
N LYS A 385 4.05 -15.53 30.64
CA LYS A 385 2.77 -16.19 30.35
C LYS A 385 2.78 -17.00 29.05
N ASN A 386 3.89 -16.94 28.32
CA ASN A 386 4.04 -17.48 26.98
C ASN A 386 2.94 -17.00 26.01
N LYS A 387 2.62 -15.70 26.06
CA LYS A 387 1.58 -15.08 25.22
C LYS A 387 2.16 -13.96 24.36
N ILE A 388 1.58 -13.79 23.17
CA ILE A 388 1.75 -12.59 22.35
C ILE A 388 0.40 -11.87 22.29
N ILE A 389 0.44 -10.56 22.52
CA ILE A 389 -0.75 -9.72 22.59
C ILE A 389 -0.72 -8.81 21.38
N ILE A 390 -1.83 -8.79 20.65
CA ILE A 390 -1.99 -8.01 19.43
C ILE A 390 -3.28 -7.21 19.46
N LEU A 391 -3.36 -6.21 18.58
CA LEU A 391 -4.57 -5.46 18.30
C LEU A 391 -4.98 -5.74 16.84
N THR A 392 -6.19 -6.25 16.63
CA THR A 392 -6.74 -6.48 15.28
C THR A 392 -8.26 -6.28 15.27
N LYS A 393 -8.85 -6.11 14.08
CA LYS A 393 -10.31 -6.14 13.87
C LYS A 393 -10.79 -7.53 13.45
N TRP A 394 -9.89 -8.50 13.35
CA TRP A 394 -10.20 -9.84 12.88
C TRP A 394 -10.76 -10.71 13.99
N ASP A 395 -12.02 -11.08 13.85
CA ASP A 395 -12.73 -12.01 14.75
C ASP A 395 -12.65 -13.47 14.29
N GLY A 396 -12.06 -13.72 13.11
CA GLY A 396 -11.91 -15.05 12.57
C GLY A 396 -10.79 -15.85 13.25
N GLU A 397 -10.52 -17.02 12.69
CA GLU A 397 -9.46 -17.89 13.19
C GLU A 397 -8.08 -17.23 13.05
N ILE A 398 -7.26 -17.35 14.11
CA ILE A 398 -5.88 -16.86 14.14
C ILE A 398 -4.96 -18.05 14.43
N ARG A 399 -4.01 -18.30 13.53
CA ARG A 399 -3.00 -19.36 13.66
C ARG A 399 -1.59 -18.86 13.76
N GLY A 400 -1.35 -17.62 13.39
CA GLY A 400 -0.02 -17.06 13.44
C GLY A 400 0.01 -15.56 13.23
N LEU A 401 1.23 -15.05 13.23
CA LEU A 401 1.52 -13.64 13.02
C LEU A 401 2.74 -13.50 12.11
N MET A 402 2.60 -12.73 11.03
CA MET A 402 3.71 -12.22 10.25
C MET A 402 4.08 -10.85 10.79
N ILE A 403 5.26 -10.72 11.38
CA ILE A 403 5.74 -9.48 11.98
C ILE A 403 6.49 -8.64 10.95
N GLY A 404 6.09 -7.37 10.79
CA GLY A 404 6.67 -6.43 9.85
C GLY A 404 7.91 -5.68 10.36
N ARG A 405 8.33 -4.66 9.60
CA ARG A 405 9.44 -3.74 9.92
C ARG A 405 8.98 -2.29 9.94
N ILE A 406 7.71 -2.06 10.28
CA ILE A 406 7.16 -0.72 10.46
C ILE A 406 6.70 -0.63 11.91
N LYS A 407 7.18 0.40 12.60
CA LYS A 407 6.74 0.77 13.94
C LYS A 407 6.02 2.09 13.87
N ILE A 408 4.89 2.21 14.57
CA ILE A 408 4.13 3.45 14.69
C ILE A 408 4.06 3.94 16.15
N ASN A 409 3.67 5.19 16.36
CA ASN A 409 3.37 5.75 17.69
C ASN A 409 1.85 5.86 17.93
N ASN A 410 1.46 6.44 19.08
CA ASN A 410 0.05 6.60 19.44
C ASN A 410 -0.66 7.64 18.55
N GLU A 411 0.10 8.50 17.87
CA GLU A 411 -0.36 9.47 16.88
C GLU A 411 -0.44 8.87 15.46
N TRP A 412 -0.30 7.54 15.35
CA TRP A 412 -0.33 6.78 14.09
C TRP A 412 0.78 7.16 13.11
N GLU A 413 1.87 7.77 13.57
CA GLU A 413 3.00 8.12 12.72
C GLU A 413 4.07 7.04 12.76
N GLU A 414 4.77 6.83 11.63
CA GLU A 414 5.94 5.95 11.63
C GLU A 414 7.06 6.49 12.51
N VAL A 415 7.68 5.59 13.28
CA VAL A 415 8.82 5.88 14.14
C VAL A 415 10.05 5.13 13.62
N GLY A 416 11.03 5.92 13.16
CA GLY A 416 12.28 5.37 12.62
C GLY A 416 12.12 4.71 11.24
N ARG A 417 13.21 4.10 10.77
CA ARG A 417 13.27 3.30 9.54
C ARG A 417 14.10 2.05 9.78
N PRO A 418 13.55 1.07 10.48
CA PRO A 418 14.32 -0.10 10.87
C PRO A 418 14.57 -0.97 9.63
N TYR A 419 15.81 -0.97 9.15
CA TYR A 419 16.29 -1.96 8.17
C TYR A 419 16.67 -3.27 8.84
N LYS A 420 16.80 -3.26 10.16
CA LYS A 420 17.07 -4.44 10.99
C LYS A 420 15.78 -5.00 11.54
N CYS A 421 15.90 -6.23 12.01
CA CYS A 421 14.85 -6.90 12.75
C CYS A 421 14.41 -6.09 13.99
N LEU A 422 13.09 -6.01 14.22
CA LEU A 422 12.50 -5.24 15.33
C LEU A 422 12.18 -6.09 16.55
N ILE A 423 11.75 -7.32 16.29
CA ILE A 423 11.57 -8.39 17.24
C ILE A 423 11.77 -9.69 16.50
#